data_AF-A0A8X6VNM2-F1
#
_entry.id   AF-A0A8X6VNM2-F1
#
_cell.length_a   1.000
_cell.length_b   1.000
_cell.length_c   1.000
_cell.angle_alpha   90.00
_cell.angle_beta   90.00
_cell.angle_gamma   90.00
#
_symmetry.space_group_name_H-M   'P 1'
#
loop_
_entity.id
_entity.type
_entity.pdbx_description
1 polymer ?
#
loop_
_entity_poly.entity_id
_entity_poly.type
_entity_poly.pdbx_seq_one_letter_code
_entity_poly.pdbx_strand_id
1 'polypeptide(L)'
;MTYLVKGRHEDLFVLARELNLKFDKSMTIATLKNLITGSEEYDEDLTKNLLTTIVEDRKAREEKLHIEKLKLDEQKRKDEFELEKLRGSKRNLN
;
A
#
# COMPACT_ATOMS: atom_id res chain seq x y z
N MET A 1 6.17 20.16 -14.35
CA MET A 1 6.44 19.18 -13.27
C MET A 1 5.29 18.20 -13.13
N THR A 2 5.38 17.07 -13.81
CA THR A 2 4.23 16.20 -14.14
C THR A 2 4.22 14.86 -13.38
N TYR A 3 5.33 14.45 -12.76
CA TYR A 3 5.46 13.11 -12.16
C TYR A 3 4.82 12.99 -10.77
N LEU A 4 4.80 14.06 -9.97
CA LEU A 4 4.16 14.09 -8.63
C LEU A 4 2.63 13.88 -8.70
N VAL A 5 2.03 13.92 -9.89
CA VAL A 5 0.61 13.57 -10.10
C VAL A 5 0.36 12.07 -9.92
N LYS A 6 1.40 11.23 -10.05
CA LYS A 6 1.30 9.76 -9.91
C LYS A 6 1.23 9.29 -8.45
N GLY A 7 1.65 10.12 -7.49
CA GLY A 7 1.66 9.78 -6.06
C GLY A 7 0.35 10.15 -5.37
N ARG A 8 -0.09 9.31 -4.43
CA ARG A 8 -1.18 9.63 -3.48
C ARG A 8 -0.67 10.60 -2.41
N HIS A 9 -1.58 11.15 -1.61
CA HIS A 9 -1.22 12.01 -0.47
C HIS A 9 -0.19 11.34 0.46
N GLU A 10 -0.42 10.07 0.78
CA GLU A 10 0.50 9.25 1.59
C GLU A 10 1.89 9.11 0.94
N ASP A 11 1.94 8.89 -0.38
CA ASP A 11 3.20 8.73 -1.12
C ASP A 11 4.02 10.02 -1.07
N LEU A 12 3.35 11.18 -1.22
CA LEU A 12 3.98 12.50 -1.12
C LEU A 12 4.40 12.84 0.32
N PHE A 13 3.67 12.36 1.31
CA PHE A 13 4.01 12.50 2.72
C PHE A 13 5.30 11.74 3.07
N VAL A 14 5.42 10.50 2.58
CA VAL A 14 6.66 9.71 2.71
C VAL A 14 7.79 10.40 1.97
N LEU A 15 7.56 10.86 0.74
CA LEU A 15 8.59 11.56 -0.04
C LEU A 15 9.11 12.82 0.67
N ALA A 16 8.23 13.67 1.20
CA ALA A 16 8.62 14.85 1.97
C ALA A 16 9.45 14.48 3.23
N ARG A 17 9.16 13.33 3.85
CA ARG A 17 9.95 12.80 4.96
C ARG A 17 11.34 12.35 4.54
N GLU A 18 11.45 11.60 3.44
CA GLU A 18 12.75 11.11 2.92
C GLU A 18 13.64 12.28 2.49
N LEU A 19 13.04 13.38 2.03
CA LEU A 19 13.73 14.64 1.69
C LEU A 19 14.00 15.54 2.92
N ASN A 20 13.73 15.06 4.15
CA ASN A 20 13.90 15.82 5.40
C ASN A 20 13.23 17.20 5.42
N LEU A 21 12.12 17.36 4.66
CA LEU A 21 11.38 18.61 4.62
C LEU A 21 10.56 18.78 5.90
N LYS A 22 10.24 20.03 6.26
CA LYS A 22 9.27 20.32 7.34
C LYS A 22 7.88 20.39 6.73
N PHE A 23 7.00 19.48 7.15
CA PHE A 23 5.63 19.38 6.65
C PHE A 23 4.67 19.01 7.78
N ASP A 24 3.39 19.28 7.56
CA ASP A 24 2.31 18.97 8.48
C ASP A 24 1.32 17.98 7.85
N LYS A 25 0.72 17.11 8.68
CA LYS A 25 -0.24 16.09 8.23
C LYS A 25 -1.52 16.67 7.60
N SER A 26 -1.87 17.91 7.94
CA SER A 26 -3.01 18.63 7.35
C SER A 26 -2.69 19.26 5.99
N MET A 27 -1.44 19.24 5.54
CA MET A 27 -1.07 19.83 4.25
C MET A 27 -1.78 19.12 3.09
N THR A 28 -2.28 19.92 2.15
CA THR A 28 -2.91 19.40 0.94
C THR A 28 -1.87 18.82 -0.02
N ILE A 29 -2.30 17.99 -0.97
CA ILE A 29 -1.44 17.47 -2.07
C ILE A 29 -0.75 18.63 -2.81
N ALA A 30 -1.46 19.73 -3.06
CA ALA A 30 -0.89 20.88 -3.75
C ALA A 30 0.22 21.55 -2.92
N THR A 31 -0.02 21.72 -1.62
CA THR A 31 0.98 22.27 -0.69
C THR A 31 2.22 21.39 -0.59
N LEU A 32 2.05 20.06 -0.51
CA LEU A 32 3.15 19.11 -0.48
C LEU A 32 3.97 19.14 -1.79
N LYS A 33 3.30 19.20 -2.95
CA LYS A 33 3.98 19.34 -4.24
C LYS A 33 4.84 20.60 -4.30
N ASN A 34 4.26 21.74 -3.90
CA ASN A 34 4.97 23.01 -3.89
C ASN A 34 6.15 23.00 -2.91
N LEU A 35 5.99 22.37 -1.74
CA LEU A 35 7.06 22.22 -0.75
C LEU A 35 8.24 21.41 -1.32
N ILE A 36 7.94 20.30 -2.00
CA ILE A 36 8.96 19.43 -2.58
C ILE A 36 9.70 20.14 -3.72
N THR A 37 8.97 20.72 -4.67
CA THR A 37 9.59 21.39 -5.84
C THR A 37 10.20 22.75 -5.50
N GLY A 38 9.81 23.34 -4.36
CA GLY A 38 10.31 24.63 -3.90
C GLY A 38 11.52 24.52 -2.97
N SER A 39 12.01 23.32 -2.69
CA SER A 39 13.23 23.11 -1.90
C SER A 39 14.47 23.58 -2.70
N GLU A 40 15.44 24.19 -2.02
CA GLU A 40 16.72 24.57 -2.64
C GLU A 40 17.51 23.34 -3.12
N GLU A 41 17.33 22.20 -2.45
CA GLU A 41 17.96 20.92 -2.78
C GLU A 41 17.12 20.08 -3.75
N TYR A 42 16.13 20.68 -4.43
CA TYR A 42 15.25 19.95 -5.33
C TYR A 42 16.02 19.43 -6.56
N ASP A 43 16.12 18.10 -6.65
CA ASP A 43 16.57 17.38 -7.83
C ASP A 43 15.39 16.57 -8.40
N GLU A 44 15.01 16.84 -9.64
CA GLU A 44 13.85 16.20 -10.27
C GLU A 44 14.04 14.69 -10.46
N ASP A 45 15.23 14.24 -10.86
CA ASP A 45 15.50 12.82 -11.12
C ASP A 45 15.56 12.03 -9.82
N LEU A 46 16.23 12.58 -8.79
CA LEU A 46 16.27 11.99 -7.46
C LEU A 46 14.86 11.88 -6.87
N THR A 47 14.08 12.96 -6.92
CA THR A 47 12.73 13.01 -6.34
C THR A 47 11.77 12.07 -7.08
N LYS A 48 11.90 11.96 -8.41
CA LYS A 48 11.13 11.03 -9.23
C LYS A 48 11.48 9.57 -8.95
N ASN A 49 12.76 9.25 -8.78
CA ASN A 49 13.22 7.91 -8.44
C ASN A 49 12.70 7.50 -7.06
N LEU A 50 12.82 8.38 -6.05
CA LEU A 50 12.28 8.15 -4.72
C LEU A 50 10.76 7.92 -4.75
N LEU A 51 10.00 8.75 -5.46
CA LEU A 51 8.56 8.57 -5.57
C LEU A 51 8.20 7.23 -6.22
N THR A 52 8.96 6.82 -7.24
CA THR A 52 8.74 5.57 -7.95
C THR A 52 8.92 4.38 -6.99
N THR A 53 10.02 4.37 -6.22
CA THR A 53 10.28 3.34 -5.20
C THR A 53 9.18 3.31 -4.13
N ILE A 54 8.75 4.47 -3.63
CA ILE A 54 7.66 4.55 -2.62
C ILE A 54 6.36 3.93 -3.16
N VAL A 55 5.99 4.26 -4.40
CA VAL A 55 4.78 3.75 -5.03
C VAL A 55 4.88 2.25 -5.29
N GLU A 56 6.04 1.75 -5.71
CA GLU A 56 6.29 0.32 -5.94
C GLU A 56 6.22 -0.48 -4.63
N ASP A 57 6.88 0.00 -3.57
CA ASP A 57 6.84 -0.61 -2.24
C ASP A 57 5.40 -0.71 -1.70
N ARG A 58 4.61 0.35 -1.88
CA ARG A 58 3.22 0.37 -1.48
C ARG A 58 2.39 -0.66 -2.23
N LYS A 59 2.54 -0.73 -3.56
CA LYS A 59 1.85 -1.74 -4.39
C LYS A 59 2.26 -3.16 -3.99
N ALA A 60 3.55 -3.41 -3.77
CA ALA A 60 4.04 -4.72 -3.35
C ALA A 60 3.47 -5.14 -1.98
N ARG A 61 3.31 -4.19 -1.04
CA ARG A 61 2.64 -4.47 0.25
C ARG A 61 1.15 -4.75 0.07
N GLU A 62 0.44 -3.94 -0.71
CA GLU A 62 -0.99 -4.13 -1.02
C GLU A 62 -1.23 -5.50 -1.69
N GLU A 63 -0.37 -5.90 -2.62
CA GLU A 63 -0.44 -7.19 -3.31
C GLU A 63 -0.17 -8.37 -2.36
N LYS A 64 0.85 -8.28 -1.50
CA LYS A 64 1.12 -9.32 -0.49
C LYS A 64 -0.06 -9.52 0.45
N LEU A 65 -0.66 -8.44 0.94
CA LEU A 65 -1.84 -8.49 1.80
C LEU A 65 -3.04 -9.10 1.07
N HIS A 66 -3.21 -8.78 -0.22
CA HIS A 66 -4.27 -9.37 -1.03
C HIS A 66 -4.09 -10.89 -1.19
N ILE A 67 -2.88 -11.34 -1.53
CA ILE A 67 -2.54 -12.76 -1.66
C ILE A 67 -2.75 -13.50 -0.34
N GLU A 68 -2.30 -12.92 0.78
CA GLU A 68 -2.47 -13.52 2.11
C GLU A 68 -3.95 -13.67 2.48
N LYS A 69 -4.76 -12.65 2.20
CA LYS A 69 -6.21 -12.71 2.40
C LYS A 69 -6.86 -13.81 1.57
N LEU A 70 -6.49 -13.95 0.30
CA LEU A 70 -7.01 -15.01 -0.57
C LEU A 70 -6.65 -16.41 -0.05
N LYS A 71 -5.42 -16.60 0.42
CA LYS A 71 -4.98 -17.88 1.01
C LYS A 71 -5.76 -18.21 2.28
N LEU A 72 -5.98 -17.22 3.14
CA LEU A 72 -6.76 -17.40 4.37
C LEU A 72 -8.22 -17.77 4.05
N ASP A 73 -8.83 -17.09 3.08
CA ASP A 73 -10.21 -17.38 2.67
C ASP A 73 -10.33 -18.77 2.01
N GLU A 74 -9.33 -19.18 1.23
CA GLU A 74 -9.30 -20.54 0.67
C GLU A 74 -9.15 -21.61 1.76
N GLN A 75 -8.26 -21.37 2.75
CA GLN A 75 -8.07 -22.30 3.86
C GLN A 75 -9.36 -22.45 4.67
N LYS A 76 -10.05 -21.35 4.99
CA LYS A 76 -11.34 -21.38 5.70
C LYS A 76 -12.39 -22.18 4.94
N ARG A 77 -12.48 -22.02 3.61
CA ARG A 77 -13.41 -22.82 2.78
C ARG A 77 -13.08 -24.31 2.82
N LYS A 78 -11.79 -24.68 2.80
CA LYS A 78 -11.37 -26.07 2.94
C LYS A 78 -11.73 -26.63 4.31
N ASP A 79 -11.43 -25.90 5.37
CA ASP A 79 -11.73 -26.32 6.74
C ASP A 79 -13.24 -26.49 6.97
N GLU A 80 -14.06 -25.58 6.43
CA GLU A 80 -15.53 -25.66 6.51
C GLU A 80 -16.06 -26.88 5.74
N PHE A 81 -15.56 -27.14 4.54
CA PHE A 81 -15.94 -28.30 3.74
C PHE A 81 -15.58 -29.63 4.42
N GLU A 82 -14.38 -29.74 5.00
CA GLU A 82 -13.97 -30.93 5.74
C GLU A 82 -14.82 -31.14 7.00
N LEU A 83 -15.15 -30.06 7.72
CA LEU A 83 -16.04 -30.12 8.88
C LEU A 83 -17.46 -30.58 8.48
N GLU A 84 -17.97 -30.12 7.34
CA GLU A 84 -19.27 -30.55 6.81
C GLU A 84 -19.28 -32.04 6.46
N LYS A 85 -18.23 -32.55 5.80
CA LYS A 85 -18.08 -33.99 5.52
C LYS A 85 -18.07 -34.84 6.78
N LEU A 86 -17.34 -34.42 7.81
CA LEU A 86 -17.30 -35.09 9.11
C LEU A 86 -18.69 -35.10 9.78
N ARG A 87 -19.42 -33.97 9.74
CA ARG A 87 -20.79 -33.86 10.25
C ARG A 87 -21.79 -34.71 9.48
N GLY A 88 -21.65 -34.81 8.15
CA GLY A 88 -22.47 -35.69 7.31
C GLY A 88 -22.22 -37.16 7.64
N SER A 89 -20.97 -37.57 7.76
CA SER A 89 -20.61 -38.96 8.06
C SER A 89 -21.12 -39.42 9.43
N LYS A 90 -21.04 -38.56 10.46
CA LYS A 90 -21.55 -38.88 11.82
C LYS A 90 -23.09 -39.00 11.88
N ARG A 91 -23.82 -38.35 10.97
CA ARG A 91 -25.30 -38.43 10.92
C ARG A 91 -25.81 -39.73 10.29
N ASN A 92 -24.98 -40.41 9.51
CA ASN A 92 -25.35 -41.65 8.80
C ASN A 92 -25.05 -42.92 9.62
N LEU A 93 -24.51 -42.77 10.83
CA LEU A 93 -24.03 -43.84 11.73
C LEU A 93 -24.89 -43.99 13.00
N ASN A 94 -25.94 -43.16 13.17
CA ASN A 94 -26.94 -43.23 14.24
C ASN A 94 -28.30 -43.58 13.65
#